data_AF-A0AAU0L173-F1
#
_entry.id   AF-A0AAU0L173-F1
#
_cell.length_a   1.000
_cell.length_b   1.000
_cell.length_c   1.000
_cell.angle_alpha   90.00
_cell.angle_beta   90.00
_cell.angle_gamma   90.00
#
_symmetry.space_group_name_H-M   'P 1'
#
loop_
_entity.id
_entity.type
_entity.pdbx_description
1 polymer ?
#
loop_
_entity_poly.entity_id
_entity_poly.type
_entity_poly.pdbx_seq_one_letter_code
_entity_poly.pdbx_strand_id
1 'polypeptide(L)'
;MNTILNAKEAFEALQNRKTVLCRYAGDGTLPGDKDFSPLDHMPATVFVMPHYEFCIKIETMELAGITFTKPLVSEDIRDQQEIYIVMPTCILRTKYEAEHTDVHNAVMNGFAQADADNAVLQLKALGAVFGNAIDSVEVKDGFEEKPKRQRKQRETKITVVDEEEKSHLKSLNRKLYPLMQHLMIWILTTSMKKIRILSVFSYRLSLVKPNITLMVCWPT
;
A
#
# COMPACT_ATOMS: atom_id res chain seq x y z
N MET A 1 -20.69 12.38 -2.39
CA MET A 1 -21.95 11.90 -3.01
C MET A 1 -21.94 10.39 -2.86
N ASN A 2 -22.95 9.81 -2.22
CA ASN A 2 -23.00 8.36 -2.03
C ASN A 2 -23.65 7.71 -3.25
N THR A 3 -23.01 6.69 -3.81
CA THR A 3 -23.59 5.90 -4.89
C THR A 3 -24.76 5.10 -4.31
N ILE A 4 -25.96 5.33 -4.84
CA ILE A 4 -27.17 4.59 -4.46
C ILE A 4 -27.11 3.21 -5.12
N LEU A 5 -27.36 2.17 -4.33
CA LEU A 5 -27.28 0.77 -4.72
C LEU A 5 -28.64 0.09 -4.66
N ASN A 6 -28.80 -0.94 -5.49
CA ASN A 6 -29.94 -1.85 -5.40
C ASN A 6 -29.75 -2.86 -4.24
N ALA A 7 -30.84 -3.47 -3.76
CA ALA A 7 -30.81 -4.47 -2.68
C ALA A 7 -29.84 -5.63 -2.94
N LYS A 8 -29.74 -6.09 -4.21
CA LYS A 8 -28.80 -7.14 -4.60
C LYS A 8 -27.33 -6.70 -4.46
N GLU A 9 -27.01 -5.52 -4.96
CA GLU A 9 -25.65 -4.94 -4.89
C GLU A 9 -25.26 -4.62 -3.44
N ALA A 10 -26.23 -4.16 -2.64
CA ALA A 10 -26.06 -3.94 -1.21
C ALA A 10 -25.74 -5.26 -0.47
N PHE A 11 -26.42 -6.35 -0.81
CA PHE A 11 -26.14 -7.66 -0.22
C PHE A 11 -24.75 -8.18 -0.62
N GLU A 12 -24.35 -8.00 -1.87
CA GLU A 12 -22.99 -8.34 -2.34
C GLU A 12 -21.92 -7.50 -1.63
N ALA A 13 -22.16 -6.20 -1.41
CA ALA A 13 -21.26 -5.35 -0.64
C ALA A 13 -21.09 -5.83 0.81
N LEU A 14 -22.17 -6.31 1.46
CA LEU A 14 -22.11 -6.91 2.79
C LEU A 14 -21.28 -8.20 2.81
N GLN A 15 -21.41 -9.05 1.79
CA GLN A 15 -20.59 -10.25 1.64
C GLN A 15 -19.10 -9.90 1.53
N ASN A 16 -18.79 -8.80 0.86
CA ASN A 16 -17.43 -8.23 0.74
C ASN A 16 -17.00 -7.42 1.98
N ARG A 17 -17.69 -7.58 3.13
CA ARG A 17 -17.40 -6.93 4.41
C ARG A 17 -17.43 -5.40 4.37
N LYS A 18 -18.11 -4.80 3.39
CA LYS A 18 -18.32 -3.35 3.33
C LYS A 18 -19.49 -2.98 4.21
N THR A 19 -19.40 -1.83 4.86
CA THR A 19 -20.49 -1.30 5.68
C THR A 19 -21.55 -0.69 4.76
N VAL A 20 -22.79 -1.19 4.82
CA VAL A 20 -23.93 -0.67 4.04
C VAL A 20 -24.87 0.10 4.95
N LEU A 21 -25.35 1.24 4.46
CA LEU A 21 -26.40 2.03 5.08
C LEU A 21 -27.69 1.94 4.27
N CYS A 22 -28.81 2.17 4.94
CA CYS A 22 -30.14 2.07 4.36
C CYS A 22 -30.96 3.32 4.73
N ARG A 23 -31.83 3.75 3.82
CA ARG A 23 -32.87 4.74 4.09
C ARG A 23 -34.17 4.35 3.39
N TYR A 24 -35.27 4.83 3.92
CA TYR A 24 -36.54 4.79 3.22
C TYR A 24 -36.64 5.96 2.24
N ALA A 25 -36.79 5.69 0.95
CA ALA A 25 -36.84 6.70 -0.10
C ALA A 25 -38.22 7.40 -0.20
N GLY A 26 -39.25 6.81 0.42
CA GLY A 26 -40.63 7.27 0.33
C GLY A 26 -41.40 6.60 -0.82
N ASP A 27 -42.69 6.40 -0.60
CA ASP A 27 -43.63 5.81 -1.56
C ASP A 27 -44.64 6.86 -2.08
N GLY A 28 -44.19 8.13 -2.15
CA GLY A 28 -45.02 9.28 -2.57
C GLY A 28 -46.10 9.72 -1.57
N THR A 29 -46.52 8.84 -0.65
CA THR A 29 -47.52 9.10 0.40
C THR A 29 -46.87 9.45 1.74
N LEU A 30 -45.74 8.82 2.07
CA LEU A 30 -44.91 9.13 3.22
C LEU A 30 -43.60 9.76 2.77
N PRO A 31 -43.14 10.84 3.41
CA PRO A 31 -41.84 11.42 3.11
C PRO A 31 -40.74 10.42 3.45
N GLY A 32 -39.76 10.30 2.55
CA GLY A 32 -38.57 9.50 2.79
C GLY A 32 -37.67 10.10 3.87
N ASP A 33 -36.86 9.24 4.49
CA ASP A 33 -35.84 9.66 5.44
C ASP A 33 -34.73 10.41 4.72
N LYS A 34 -34.29 11.53 5.29
CA LYS A 34 -33.21 12.34 4.72
C LYS A 34 -31.85 11.65 4.89
N ASP A 35 -31.65 11.03 6.04
CA ASP A 35 -30.37 10.48 6.47
C ASP A 35 -30.33 8.95 6.36
N PHE A 36 -29.15 8.44 6.04
CA PHE A 36 -28.91 7.00 5.95
C PHE A 36 -28.59 6.43 7.33
N SER A 37 -29.31 5.37 7.72
CA SER A 37 -29.13 4.66 8.98
C SER A 37 -28.32 3.38 8.79
N PRO A 38 -27.56 2.93 9.81
CA PRO A 38 -26.88 1.65 9.76
C PRO A 38 -27.90 0.50 9.74
N LEU A 39 -27.52 -0.58 9.07
CA LEU A 39 -28.41 -1.73 8.87
C LEU A 39 -28.75 -2.45 10.19
N ASP A 40 -27.92 -2.34 11.23
CA ASP A 40 -28.14 -2.95 12.54
C ASP A 40 -29.41 -2.47 13.26
N HIS A 41 -29.92 -1.30 12.86
CA HIS A 41 -31.17 -0.74 13.40
C HIS A 41 -32.41 -1.12 12.59
N MET A 42 -32.24 -1.85 11.49
CA MET A 42 -33.30 -2.15 10.53
C MET A 42 -33.58 -3.66 10.45
N PRO A 43 -34.84 -4.07 10.22
CA PRO A 43 -35.16 -5.48 10.02
C PRO A 43 -34.61 -5.98 8.69
N ALA A 44 -34.21 -7.26 8.60
CA ALA A 44 -33.69 -7.86 7.37
C ALA A 44 -34.68 -7.85 6.18
N THR A 45 -35.97 -7.54 6.43
CA THR A 45 -37.01 -7.40 5.41
C THR A 45 -36.78 -6.21 4.48
N VAL A 46 -35.96 -5.22 4.85
CA VAL A 46 -35.66 -4.04 4.01
C VAL A 46 -35.08 -4.39 2.64
N PHE A 47 -34.40 -5.54 2.49
CA PHE A 47 -33.87 -6.01 1.20
C PHE A 47 -34.94 -6.48 0.21
N VAL A 48 -36.15 -6.76 0.69
CA VAL A 48 -37.27 -7.26 -0.13
C VAL A 48 -38.33 -6.17 -0.31
N MET A 49 -38.42 -5.23 0.63
CA MET A 49 -39.41 -4.16 0.57
C MET A 49 -39.08 -3.14 -0.53
N PRO A 50 -40.09 -2.70 -1.30
CA PRO A 50 -39.91 -1.60 -2.25
C PRO A 50 -39.69 -0.28 -1.50
N HIS A 51 -39.14 0.72 -2.19
CA HIS A 51 -38.89 2.08 -1.67
C HIS A 51 -37.78 2.19 -0.60
N TYR A 52 -36.90 1.20 -0.49
CA TYR A 52 -35.65 1.32 0.26
C TYR A 52 -34.47 1.56 -0.67
N GLU A 53 -33.61 2.49 -0.26
CA GLU A 53 -32.36 2.80 -0.95
C GLU A 53 -31.18 2.45 -0.05
N PHE A 54 -30.13 1.92 -0.68
CA PHE A 54 -28.91 1.51 0.00
C PHE A 54 -27.73 2.33 -0.48
N CYS A 55 -26.73 2.52 0.37
CA CYS A 55 -25.44 3.06 -0.06
C CYS A 55 -24.29 2.44 0.74
N ILE A 56 -23.10 2.38 0.15
CA ILE A 56 -21.88 1.99 0.88
C ILE A 56 -21.43 3.16 1.74
N LYS A 57 -21.18 2.89 3.03
CA LYS A 57 -20.56 3.84 3.94
C LYS A 57 -19.10 4.02 3.55
N ILE A 58 -18.71 5.26 3.29
CA ILE A 58 -17.31 5.61 3.10
C ILE A 58 -16.60 5.50 4.45
N GLU A 59 -15.65 4.56 4.57
CA GLU A 59 -14.86 4.40 5.78
C GLU A 59 -13.85 5.55 5.89
N THR A 60 -13.85 6.23 7.04
CA THR A 60 -12.91 7.31 7.36
C THR A 60 -12.01 6.88 8.52
N MET A 61 -10.82 7.45 8.56
CA MET A 61 -9.81 7.22 9.59
C MET A 61 -9.21 8.54 10.05
N GLU A 62 -8.71 8.57 11.28
CA GLU A 62 -8.08 9.74 11.88
C GLU A 62 -6.61 9.47 12.14
N LEU A 63 -5.74 10.40 11.73
CA LEU A 63 -4.31 10.38 12.00
C LEU A 63 -3.82 11.78 12.31
N ALA A 64 -3.11 11.95 13.44
CA ALA A 64 -2.60 13.25 13.90
C ALA A 64 -3.69 14.37 13.95
N GLY A 65 -4.94 14.01 14.29
CA GLY A 65 -6.06 14.95 14.35
C GLY A 65 -6.63 15.34 12.99
N ILE A 66 -6.18 14.72 11.90
CA ILE A 66 -6.69 14.91 10.55
C ILE A 66 -7.50 13.68 10.17
N THR A 67 -8.77 13.87 9.84
CA THR A 67 -9.67 12.83 9.35
C THR A 67 -9.62 12.75 7.84
N PHE A 68 -9.39 11.57 7.29
CA PHE A 68 -9.39 11.31 5.84
C PHE A 68 -9.96 9.92 5.54
N THR A 69 -10.24 9.66 4.27
CA THR A 69 -10.82 8.40 3.80
C THR A 69 -9.83 7.25 3.90
N LYS A 70 -10.30 6.06 4.23
CA LYS A 70 -9.46 4.86 4.27
C LYS A 70 -8.81 4.63 2.88
N PRO A 71 -7.49 4.35 2.82
CA PRO A 71 -6.80 4.06 1.57
C PRO A 71 -7.43 2.91 0.80
N LEU A 72 -7.29 2.94 -0.53
CA LEU A 72 -7.79 1.92 -1.41
C LEU A 72 -7.05 0.59 -1.20
N VAL A 73 -7.81 -0.51 -1.24
CA VAL A 73 -7.30 -1.88 -1.21
C VAL A 73 -7.38 -2.47 -2.61
N SER A 74 -6.42 -3.31 -2.98
CA SER A 74 -6.34 -3.91 -4.33
C SER A 74 -7.60 -4.65 -4.77
N GLU A 75 -8.35 -5.24 -3.83
CA GLU A 75 -9.62 -5.95 -4.09
C GLU A 75 -10.76 -5.01 -4.54
N ASP A 76 -10.68 -3.73 -4.19
CA ASP A 76 -11.74 -2.74 -4.43
C ASP A 76 -11.50 -1.89 -5.68
N ILE A 77 -10.34 -2.04 -6.33
CA ILE A 77 -9.94 -1.21 -7.47
C ILE A 77 -10.21 -1.96 -8.77
N ARG A 78 -10.79 -1.25 -9.73
CA ARG A 78 -10.95 -1.74 -11.11
C ARG A 78 -9.74 -1.37 -11.95
N ASP A 79 -9.37 -2.24 -12.89
CA ASP A 79 -8.33 -1.91 -13.87
C ASP A 79 -8.68 -0.62 -14.64
N GLN A 80 -7.65 0.17 -14.92
CA GLN A 80 -7.72 1.48 -15.55
C GLN A 80 -8.42 2.59 -14.74
N GLN A 81 -8.80 2.34 -13.48
CA GLN A 81 -9.39 3.36 -12.60
C GLN A 81 -8.36 4.44 -12.26
N GLU A 82 -8.78 5.71 -12.30
CA GLU A 82 -7.94 6.84 -11.87
C GLU A 82 -7.79 6.81 -10.34
N ILE A 83 -6.54 6.86 -9.89
CA ILE A 83 -6.14 6.80 -8.49
C ILE A 83 -5.05 7.85 -8.19
N TYR A 84 -4.95 8.21 -6.93
CA TYR A 84 -4.00 9.20 -6.43
C TYR A 84 -3.03 8.51 -5.47
N ILE A 85 -1.76 8.43 -5.86
CA ILE A 85 -0.70 7.85 -5.04
C ILE A 85 -0.04 8.96 -4.22
N VAL A 86 -0.02 8.77 -2.90
CA VAL A 86 0.64 9.64 -1.94
C VAL A 86 2.13 9.29 -1.90
N MET A 87 2.98 10.21 -2.37
CA MET A 87 4.43 10.11 -2.20
C MET A 87 4.91 11.13 -1.15
N PRO A 88 6.13 10.96 -0.61
CA PRO A 88 6.64 11.85 0.45
C PRO A 88 6.70 13.34 0.06
N THR A 89 6.81 13.66 -1.22
CA THR A 89 7.00 15.05 -1.72
C THR A 89 5.86 15.57 -2.57
N CYS A 90 4.98 14.71 -3.08
CA CYS A 90 3.89 15.09 -3.99
C CYS A 90 2.87 13.95 -4.11
N ILE A 91 1.75 14.23 -4.77
CA ILE A 91 0.74 13.23 -5.10
C ILE A 91 0.82 12.94 -6.59
N LEU A 92 0.85 11.66 -6.97
CA LEU A 92 0.79 11.26 -8.37
C LEU A 92 -0.62 10.82 -8.74
N ARG A 93 -1.20 11.42 -9.78
CA ARG A 93 -2.44 10.98 -10.40
C ARG A 93 -2.13 9.97 -11.49
N THR A 94 -2.55 8.73 -11.33
CA THR A 94 -2.27 7.66 -12.32
C THR A 94 -3.48 6.77 -12.51
N LYS A 95 -3.45 5.95 -13.55
CA LYS A 95 -4.43 4.87 -13.72
C LYS A 95 -3.89 3.60 -13.07
N TYR A 96 -4.77 2.84 -12.44
CA TYR A 96 -4.42 1.57 -11.84
C TYR A 96 -4.26 0.50 -12.91
N GLU A 97 -3.06 -0.07 -13.01
CA GLU A 97 -2.74 -1.19 -13.88
C GLU A 97 -2.01 -2.22 -13.02
N ALA A 98 -2.56 -3.43 -12.91
CA ALA A 98 -1.98 -4.48 -12.06
C ALA A 98 -0.55 -4.89 -12.51
N GLU A 99 -0.22 -4.69 -13.78
CA GLU A 99 1.11 -4.95 -14.34
C GLU A 99 2.16 -3.93 -13.88
N HIS A 100 1.75 -2.71 -13.50
CA HIS A 100 2.66 -1.66 -13.07
C HIS A 100 3.05 -1.85 -11.60
N THR A 101 4.19 -2.52 -11.37
CA THR A 101 4.63 -2.95 -10.03
C THR A 101 4.65 -1.83 -8.99
N ASP A 102 5.09 -0.62 -9.35
CA ASP A 102 5.18 0.48 -8.40
C ASP A 102 3.81 1.00 -7.95
N VAL A 103 2.85 1.05 -8.88
CA VAL A 103 1.47 1.47 -8.63
C VAL A 103 0.77 0.40 -7.78
N HIS A 104 0.94 -0.87 -8.16
CA HIS A 104 0.40 -1.98 -7.39
C HIS A 104 0.97 -2.03 -5.96
N ASN A 105 2.28 -1.85 -5.80
CA ASN A 105 2.92 -1.80 -4.48
C ASN A 105 2.44 -0.60 -3.65
N ALA A 106 2.23 0.56 -4.26
CA ALA A 106 1.70 1.73 -3.56
C ALA A 106 0.28 1.47 -3.01
N VAL A 107 -0.57 0.81 -3.80
CA VAL A 107 -1.91 0.37 -3.37
C VAL A 107 -1.81 -0.64 -2.22
N MET A 108 -1.00 -1.69 -2.37
CA MET A 108 -0.86 -2.74 -1.35
C MET A 108 -0.34 -2.22 -0.01
N ASN A 109 0.47 -1.16 -0.02
CA ASN A 109 0.99 -0.51 1.18
C ASN A 109 0.07 0.59 1.75
N GLY A 110 -1.11 0.83 1.15
CA GLY A 110 -2.08 1.82 1.65
C GLY A 110 -1.71 3.28 1.35
N PHE A 111 -0.93 3.54 0.30
CA PHE A 111 -0.58 4.89 -0.15
C PHE A 111 -1.44 5.37 -1.34
N ALA A 112 -2.51 4.67 -1.70
CA ALA A 112 -3.39 5.04 -2.80
C ALA A 112 -4.76 5.50 -2.30
N GLN A 113 -5.29 6.56 -2.92
CA GLN A 113 -6.59 7.16 -2.62
C GLN A 113 -7.42 7.31 -3.90
N ALA A 114 -8.74 7.34 -3.74
CA ALA A 114 -9.66 7.59 -4.85
C ALA A 114 -9.76 9.07 -5.23
N ASP A 115 -9.57 9.97 -4.26
CA ASP A 115 -9.74 11.41 -4.44
C ASP A 115 -8.45 12.18 -4.16
N ALA A 116 -8.24 13.27 -4.89
CA ALA A 116 -7.10 14.16 -4.72
C ALA A 116 -7.09 14.83 -3.34
N ASP A 117 -8.23 15.35 -2.88
CA ASP A 117 -8.34 16.05 -1.61
C ASP A 117 -7.99 15.13 -0.42
N ASN A 118 -8.46 13.88 -0.49
CA ASN A 118 -8.17 12.86 0.52
C ASN A 118 -6.69 12.44 0.51
N ALA A 119 -6.07 12.39 -0.67
CA ALA A 119 -4.63 12.17 -0.78
C ALA A 119 -3.81 13.32 -0.16
N VAL A 120 -4.24 14.59 -0.33
CA VAL A 120 -3.62 15.76 0.31
C VAL A 120 -3.74 15.68 1.82
N LEU A 121 -4.92 15.32 2.34
CA LEU A 121 -5.14 15.14 3.78
C LEU A 121 -4.28 14.01 4.35
N GLN A 122 -4.17 12.87 3.66
CA GLN A 122 -3.31 11.77 4.07
C GLN A 122 -1.83 12.20 4.13
N LEU A 123 -1.34 12.94 3.12
CA LEU A 123 0.04 13.44 3.13
C LEU A 123 0.28 14.43 4.27
N LYS A 124 -0.66 15.35 4.51
CA LYS A 124 -0.59 16.30 5.64
C LYS A 124 -0.59 15.58 6.99
N ALA A 125 -1.41 14.54 7.13
CA ALA A 125 -1.46 13.72 8.33
C ALA A 125 -0.13 12.98 8.57
N LEU A 126 0.44 12.38 7.52
CA LEU A 126 1.77 11.76 7.59
C LEU A 126 2.86 12.78 7.95
N GLY A 127 2.85 13.96 7.32
CA GLY A 127 3.76 15.05 7.64
C GLY A 127 3.67 15.44 9.12
N ALA A 128 2.46 15.64 9.64
CA ALA A 128 2.21 15.99 11.03
C ALA A 128 2.73 14.92 12.01
N VAL A 129 2.57 13.62 11.69
CA VAL A 129 3.14 12.52 12.48
C VAL A 129 4.67 12.61 12.57
N PHE A 130 5.33 13.00 11.48
CA PHE A 130 6.79 13.17 11.45
C PHE A 130 7.27 14.56 11.94
N GLY A 131 6.37 15.44 12.38
CA GLY A 131 6.70 16.79 12.83
C GLY A 131 6.96 17.80 11.71
N ASN A 132 6.58 17.46 10.48
CA ASN A 132 6.71 18.32 9.30
C ASN A 132 5.36 18.93 8.91
N ALA A 133 5.26 20.26 8.89
CA ALA A 133 4.09 20.94 8.33
C ALA A 133 4.22 21.00 6.80
N ILE A 134 3.38 20.23 6.09
CA ILE A 134 3.33 20.25 4.62
C ILE A 134 2.21 21.20 4.19
N ASP A 135 2.57 22.43 3.87
CA ASP A 135 1.60 23.48 3.51
C ASP A 135 1.18 23.40 2.04
N SER A 136 2.13 23.14 1.14
CA SER A 136 1.90 23.04 -0.31
C SER A 136 2.13 21.62 -0.80
N VAL A 137 1.08 21.01 -1.35
CA VAL A 137 1.17 19.69 -2.00
C VAL A 137 0.94 19.85 -3.49
N GLU A 138 1.92 19.46 -4.29
CA GLU A 138 1.79 19.39 -5.74
C GLU A 138 1.11 18.07 -6.13
N VAL A 139 0.05 18.15 -6.93
CA VAL A 139 -0.53 16.99 -7.62
C VAL A 139 0.06 16.94 -9.02
N LYS A 140 0.76 15.86 -9.35
CA LYS A 140 1.42 15.63 -10.65
C LYS A 140 0.69 14.56 -11.41
N ASP A 141 0.59 14.74 -12.72
CA ASP A 141 -0.06 13.79 -13.61
C ASP A 141 0.92 12.71 -14.06
N GLY A 142 0.69 11.50 -13.57
CA GLY A 142 1.36 10.27 -13.95
C GLY A 142 2.87 10.25 -13.70
N PHE A 143 3.46 9.10 -13.99
CA PHE A 143 4.84 9.10 -14.44
C PHE A 143 4.84 9.81 -15.79
N GLU A 144 5.16 11.11 -15.83
CA GLU A 144 5.49 11.74 -17.11
C GLU A 144 6.59 10.89 -17.76
N GLU A 145 6.25 10.07 -18.76
CA GLU A 145 7.16 9.80 -19.85
C GLU A 145 7.45 11.17 -20.46
N LYS A 146 8.46 11.86 -19.92
CA LYS A 146 9.07 12.98 -20.61
C LYS A 146 9.26 12.50 -22.04
N PRO A 147 8.67 13.15 -23.06
CA PRO A 147 8.86 12.72 -24.43
C PRO A 147 10.37 12.60 -24.59
N LYS A 148 10.87 11.40 -24.94
CA LYS A 148 12.28 11.16 -25.21
C LYS A 148 12.69 12.27 -26.16
N ARG A 149 13.31 13.33 -25.63
CA ARG A 149 13.85 14.41 -26.45
C ARG A 149 14.90 13.71 -27.26
N GLN A 150 14.56 13.41 -28.51
CA GLN A 150 15.51 12.97 -29.51
C GLN A 150 16.66 13.95 -29.41
N ARG A 151 17.78 13.48 -28.87
CA ARG A 151 18.99 14.26 -28.72
C ARG A 151 19.49 14.51 -30.14
N LYS A 152 18.96 15.52 -30.80
CA LYS A 152 19.58 16.10 -32.00
C LYS A 152 20.98 16.49 -31.56
N GLN A 153 21.97 15.77 -32.07
CA GLN A 153 23.35 16.19 -32.04
C GLN A 153 23.42 17.64 -32.54
N ARG A 154 23.68 18.55 -31.62
CA ARG A 154 24.39 19.78 -31.92
C ARG A 154 25.67 19.72 -31.13
N GLU A 155 26.75 19.53 -31.86
CA GLU A 155 28.10 19.68 -31.37
C GLU A 155 28.25 21.08 -30.76
N THR A 156 28.64 21.13 -29.49
CA THR A 156 29.39 22.26 -28.93
C THR A 156 30.14 21.76 -27.71
N LYS A 157 31.46 21.67 -27.87
CA LYS A 157 32.52 21.41 -26.88
C LYS A 157 32.16 21.82 -25.44
N ILE A 158 32.17 20.86 -24.52
CA ILE A 158 32.69 21.02 -23.15
C ILE A 158 33.47 19.75 -22.80
N THR A 159 34.64 19.99 -22.22
CA THR A 159 35.83 19.16 -22.06
C THR A 159 35.72 18.10 -20.96
N VAL A 160 36.24 16.90 -21.28
CA VAL A 160 37.05 15.98 -20.46
C VAL A 160 37.18 16.33 -18.97
N VAL A 161 36.41 15.64 -18.12
CA VAL A 161 36.66 15.33 -16.69
C VAL A 161 35.76 14.13 -16.33
N ASP A 162 36.13 13.03 -15.68
CA ASP A 162 37.30 12.16 -15.77
C ASP A 162 36.76 10.72 -15.64
N GLU A 163 37.04 9.86 -16.63
CA GLU A 163 36.73 8.40 -16.55
C GLU A 163 37.44 7.74 -15.35
N GLU A 164 38.53 8.35 -14.89
CA GLU A 164 39.32 7.88 -13.75
C GLU A 164 38.54 7.94 -12.43
N GLU A 165 37.75 8.99 -12.16
CA GLU A 165 36.98 9.12 -10.91
C GLU A 165 35.87 8.06 -10.79
N LYS A 166 35.20 7.73 -11.90
CA LYS A 166 34.17 6.67 -11.93
C LYS A 166 34.79 5.30 -11.69
N SER A 167 35.97 5.04 -12.25
CA SER A 167 36.69 3.78 -12.02
C SER A 167 37.16 3.67 -10.55
N HIS A 168 37.59 4.79 -9.96
CA HIS A 168 38.08 4.86 -8.59
C HIS A 168 36.95 4.62 -7.57
N LEU A 169 35.77 5.23 -7.77
CA LEU A 169 34.56 4.98 -6.95
C LEU A 169 34.08 3.53 -7.07
N LYS A 170 34.17 2.92 -8.25
CA LYS A 170 33.84 1.50 -8.47
C LYS A 170 34.82 0.59 -7.73
N SER A 171 36.11 0.97 -7.67
CA SER A 171 37.14 0.25 -6.92
C SER A 171 36.93 0.35 -5.41
N LEU A 172 36.55 1.53 -4.90
CA LEU A 172 36.25 1.76 -3.49
C LEU A 172 35.07 0.92 -3.04
N ASN A 173 33.98 0.92 -3.82
CA ASN A 173 32.81 0.11 -3.50
C ASN A 173 33.14 -1.39 -3.47
N ARG A 174 33.96 -1.87 -4.41
CA ARG A 174 34.36 -3.29 -4.44
C ARG A 174 35.18 -3.70 -3.21
N LYS A 175 35.89 -2.76 -2.57
CA LYS A 175 36.61 -2.97 -1.30
C LYS A 175 35.70 -2.81 -0.06
N LEU A 176 34.66 -1.98 -0.13
CA LEU A 176 33.79 -1.67 1.00
C LEU A 176 32.77 -2.80 1.29
N TYR A 177 32.22 -3.45 0.25
CA TYR A 177 31.28 -4.55 0.40
C TYR A 177 31.77 -5.73 1.27
N PRO A 178 33.00 -6.26 1.09
CA PRO A 178 33.49 -7.35 1.95
C PRO A 178 33.77 -6.90 3.39
N LEU A 179 34.16 -5.63 3.62
CA LEU A 179 34.32 -5.07 4.96
C LEU A 179 32.97 -4.97 5.69
N MET A 180 31.91 -4.55 4.98
CA MET A 180 30.55 -4.52 5.55
C MET A 180 30.02 -5.91 5.86
N GLN A 181 30.28 -6.91 5.00
CA GLN A 181 29.90 -8.30 5.27
C GLN A 181 30.62 -8.86 6.50
N HIS A 182 31.93 -8.59 6.63
CA HIS A 182 32.70 -8.99 7.80
C HIS A 182 32.22 -8.30 9.09
N LEU A 183 31.88 -7.01 9.02
CA LEU A 183 31.32 -6.27 10.15
C LEU A 183 29.97 -6.86 10.59
N MET A 184 29.09 -7.21 9.64
CA MET A 184 27.82 -7.86 9.93
C MET A 184 28.00 -9.23 10.60
N ILE A 185 28.91 -10.06 10.08
CA ILE A 185 29.25 -11.37 10.67
C ILE A 185 29.87 -11.20 12.06
N TRP A 186 30.72 -10.20 12.27
CA TRP A 186 31.31 -9.90 13.57
C TRP A 186 30.27 -9.40 14.58
N ILE A 187 29.33 -8.54 14.17
CA ILE A 187 28.21 -8.11 15.01
C ILE A 187 27.34 -9.32 15.41
N LEU A 188 26.99 -10.18 14.46
CA LEU A 188 26.18 -11.39 14.73
C LEU A 188 26.90 -12.37 15.67
N THR A 189 28.20 -12.60 15.46
CA THR A 189 28.99 -13.53 16.30
C THR A 189 29.32 -12.96 17.68
N THR A 190 29.50 -11.64 17.81
CA THR A 190 29.73 -10.96 19.10
C THR A 190 28.43 -10.86 19.90
N SER A 191 27.29 -10.62 19.23
CA SER A 191 25.96 -10.64 19.84
C SER A 191 25.58 -12.06 20.31
N MET A 192 25.88 -13.09 19.52
CA MET A 192 25.70 -14.50 19.91
C MET A 192 26.58 -14.92 21.10
N LYS A 193 27.76 -14.32 21.30
CA LYS A 193 28.60 -14.55 22.48
C LYS A 193 28.07 -13.86 23.74
N LYS A 194 27.42 -12.70 23.63
CA LYS A 194 26.70 -12.06 24.75
C LYS A 194 25.46 -12.86 25.17
N ILE A 195 24.79 -13.53 24.24
CA ILE A 195 23.63 -14.37 24.52
C ILE A 195 24.04 -15.70 25.18
N ARG A 196 25.22 -16.25 24.84
CA ARG A 196 25.69 -17.53 25.40
C ARG A 196 26.15 -17.49 26.86
N ILE A 197 26.34 -16.31 27.46
CA ILE A 197 26.61 -16.18 28.91
C ILE A 197 25.30 -16.21 29.72
N LEU A 198 24.15 -15.99 29.09
CA LEU A 198 22.83 -16.04 29.74
C LEU A 198 22.03 -17.32 29.45
N SER A 199 22.57 -18.26 28.67
CA SER A 199 21.91 -19.53 28.35
C SER A 199 22.74 -20.75 28.75
N VAL A 200 23.23 -20.80 29.99
CA VAL A 200 23.47 -22.08 30.67
C VAL A 200 22.17 -22.49 31.34
N PHE A 201 21.16 -22.82 30.54
CA PHE A 201 20.02 -23.62 30.98
C PHE A 201 19.53 -24.41 29.78
N SER A 202 19.80 -25.71 29.85
CA SER A 202 19.18 -26.85 29.17
C SER A 202 18.60 -26.60 27.77
N TYR A 203 19.14 -27.24 26.74
CA TYR A 203 18.53 -28.44 26.14
C TYR A 203 19.55 -29.10 25.19
N ARG A 204 19.73 -30.39 25.42
CA ARG A 204 20.63 -31.32 24.75
C ARG A 204 20.02 -31.68 23.39
N LEU A 205 20.44 -31.01 22.31
CA LEU A 205 20.13 -31.45 20.94
C LEU A 205 21.26 -32.34 20.43
N SER A 206 21.00 -33.64 20.41
CA SER A 206 21.91 -34.64 19.85
C SER A 206 22.04 -34.45 18.34
N LEU A 207 23.31 -34.33 17.92
CA LEU A 207 23.82 -34.46 16.56
C LEU A 207 23.32 -35.74 15.89
N VAL A 208 22.85 -35.67 14.63
CA VAL A 208 23.23 -36.58 13.54
C VAL A 208 23.01 -35.88 12.17
N LYS A 209 24.08 -35.76 11.38
CA LYS A 209 24.10 -35.63 9.90
C LYS A 209 24.66 -36.97 9.35
N PRO A 210 24.80 -37.21 8.04
CA PRO A 210 23.93 -36.97 6.86
C PRO A 210 23.77 -38.25 5.97
N ASN A 211 22.99 -38.17 4.89
CA ASN A 211 23.07 -38.94 3.63
C ASN A 211 23.55 -40.40 3.63
N ILE A 212 22.64 -41.36 3.47
CA ILE A 212 22.89 -42.64 2.78
C ILE A 212 21.63 -43.05 1.97
N THR A 213 21.82 -43.19 0.66
CA THR A 213 20.95 -43.87 -0.31
C THR A 213 20.92 -45.37 -0.04
N LEU A 214 19.75 -46.04 -0.05
CA LEU A 214 19.57 -47.37 -0.66
C LEU A 214 18.12 -47.92 -0.59
N MET A 215 17.65 -48.28 -1.78
CA MET A 215 16.72 -49.34 -2.23
C MET A 215 15.82 -50.13 -1.24
N VAL A 216 14.50 -50.08 -1.54
CA VAL A 216 13.62 -51.17 -2.04
C VAL A 216 13.57 -52.54 -1.31
N CYS A 217 12.34 -52.92 -0.87
CA CYS A 217 11.71 -54.28 -0.72
C CYS A 217 12.30 -55.29 0.30
N TRP A 218 11.57 -56.19 0.97
CA TRP A 218 10.15 -56.61 1.15
C TRP A 218 10.10 -57.49 2.46
N PRO A 219 9.05 -58.28 2.79
CA PRO A 219 8.44 -58.43 4.12
C PRO A 219 8.80 -59.74 4.87
N THR A 220 8.21 -59.89 6.06
CA THR A 220 7.61 -61.15 6.56
C THR A 220 6.39 -60.86 7.41
#